data_AF-A0A2V8LWD5-F1
#
_entry.id   AF-A0A2V8LWD5-F1
#
_cell.length_a   1.000
_cell.length_b   1.000
_cell.length_c   1.000
_cell.angle_alpha   90.00
_cell.angle_beta   90.00
_cell.angle_gamma   90.00
#
_symmetry.space_group_name_H-M   'P 1'
#
loop_
_entity.id
_entity.type
_entity.pdbx_description
1 polymer ?
#
loop_
_entity_poly.entity_id
_entity_poly.type
_entity_poly.pdbx_seq_one_letter_code
_entity_poly.pdbx_strand_id
1 'polypeptide(L)'
;TPEPDVVHEIVGHGVTLASGRLAELNRLFGQAVRRTTSSAALEKLSRMYWFTIEFGALRENGSVKAYGTGLLSSAGELEEMHEAELRPFDLYAASSQAYDPTHFQPVLFCADSFEKMYQMLRNYLVSW
;
A
#
# COMPACT_ATOMS: atom_id res chain seq x y z
N THR A 1 -14.03 -10.98 1.69
CA THR A 1 -14.54 -10.96 3.08
C THR A 1 -14.73 -9.51 3.47
N PRO A 2 -15.76 -9.14 4.26
CA PRO A 2 -15.97 -7.74 4.68
C PRO A 2 -14.90 -7.22 5.66
N GLU A 3 -14.13 -8.13 6.27
CA GLU A 3 -13.05 -7.82 7.23
C GLU A 3 -11.84 -8.75 6.99
N PRO A 4 -10.61 -8.38 7.41
CA PRO A 4 -9.43 -9.22 7.28
C PRO A 4 -9.61 -10.59 7.96
N ASP A 5 -9.34 -11.67 7.23
CA ASP A 5 -9.38 -13.04 7.72
C ASP A 5 -8.02 -13.74 7.56
N VAL A 6 -7.94 -15.01 7.98
CA VAL A 6 -6.68 -15.78 7.87
C VAL A 6 -6.16 -15.91 6.44
N VAL A 7 -7.03 -15.85 5.42
CA VAL A 7 -6.61 -15.90 4.02
C VAL A 7 -5.91 -14.58 3.66
N HIS A 8 -6.49 -13.44 4.03
CA HIS A 8 -5.85 -12.14 3.88
C HIS A 8 -4.47 -12.09 4.55
N GLU A 9 -4.39 -12.57 5.79
CA GLU A 9 -3.13 -12.57 6.54
C GLU A 9 -2.07 -13.49 5.90
N ILE A 10 -2.42 -14.70 5.47
CA ILE A 10 -1.42 -15.65 4.94
C ILE A 10 -1.06 -15.34 3.49
N VAL A 11 -2.07 -15.15 2.62
CA VAL A 11 -1.88 -15.00 1.16
C VAL A 11 -1.45 -13.58 0.81
N GLY A 12 -1.98 -12.57 1.51
CA GLY A 12 -1.56 -11.18 1.36
C GLY A 12 -0.29 -10.89 2.15
N HIS A 13 -0.40 -10.82 3.49
CA HIS A 13 0.71 -10.38 4.34
C HIS A 13 1.84 -11.41 4.46
N GLY A 14 1.55 -12.70 4.62
CA GLY A 14 2.56 -13.74 4.83
C GLY A 14 3.58 -13.80 3.71
N VAL A 15 3.13 -13.71 2.46
CA VAL A 15 3.99 -13.70 1.27
C VAL A 15 4.83 -12.43 1.19
N THR A 16 4.23 -11.26 1.45
CA THR A 16 4.96 -9.98 1.39
C THR A 16 5.97 -9.84 2.52
N LEU A 17 5.68 -10.32 3.73
CA LEU A 17 6.58 -10.30 4.88
C LEU A 17 7.78 -11.25 4.73
N ALA A 18 7.70 -12.26 3.87
CA ALA A 18 8.85 -13.09 3.51
C ALA A 18 9.88 -12.32 2.65
N SER A 19 9.49 -11.20 2.02
CA SER A 19 10.40 -10.30 1.32
C SER A 19 11.08 -9.35 2.30
N GLY A 20 12.42 -9.43 2.40
CA GLY A 20 13.19 -8.57 3.30
C GLY A 20 12.94 -7.07 3.09
N ARG A 21 12.68 -6.65 1.84
CA ARG A 21 12.41 -5.25 1.49
C ARG A 21 11.02 -4.78 1.93
N LEU A 22 9.97 -5.59 1.71
CA LEU A 22 8.61 -5.25 2.16
C LEU A 22 8.48 -5.37 3.69
N ALA A 23 9.17 -6.33 4.30
CA ALA A 23 9.27 -6.44 5.75
C ALA A 23 9.97 -5.22 6.38
N GLU A 24 11.02 -4.70 5.74
CA GLU A 24 11.68 -3.45 6.19
C GLU A 24 10.70 -2.27 6.15
N LEU A 25 9.92 -2.10 5.08
CA LEU A 25 8.93 -1.02 4.97
C LEU A 25 7.88 -1.11 6.10
N ASN A 26 7.39 -2.31 6.41
CA ASN A 26 6.48 -2.54 7.54
C ASN A 26 7.10 -2.12 8.88
N ARG A 27 8.38 -2.46 9.12
CA ARG A 27 9.09 -2.02 10.32
C ARG A 27 9.25 -0.50 10.35
N LEU A 28 9.56 0.13 9.23
CA LEU A 28 9.73 1.58 9.12
C LEU A 28 8.42 2.32 9.37
N PHE A 29 7.28 1.81 8.88
CA PHE A 29 5.96 2.31 9.25
C PHE A 29 5.74 2.27 10.77
N GLY A 30 6.04 1.14 11.41
CA GLY A 30 5.95 1.02 12.87
C GLY A 30 6.85 2.00 13.63
N GLN A 31 8.05 2.29 13.09
CA GLN A 31 8.95 3.31 13.67
C GLN A 31 8.43 4.74 13.44
N ALA A 32 7.88 5.03 12.26
CA ALA A 32 7.26 6.30 11.93
C ALA A 32 6.07 6.57 12.86
N VAL A 33 5.21 5.58 13.10
CA VAL A 33 4.11 5.67 14.09
C VAL A 33 4.62 6.09 15.47
N ARG A 34 5.75 5.53 15.93
CA ARG A 34 6.34 5.89 17.24
C ARG A 34 6.87 7.32 17.32
N ARG A 35 7.22 7.93 16.18
CA ARG A 35 7.68 9.32 16.10
C ARG A 35 6.53 10.32 15.90
N THR A 36 5.35 9.83 15.51
CA THR A 36 4.16 10.66 15.32
C THR A 36 3.59 11.14 16.65
N THR A 37 3.28 12.44 16.72
CA THR A 37 2.76 13.09 17.95
C THR A 37 1.34 13.62 17.82
N SER A 38 0.74 13.61 16.62
CA SER A 38 -0.62 14.11 16.39
C SER A 38 -1.50 13.11 15.65
N SER A 39 -2.81 13.15 15.92
CA SER A 39 -3.80 12.31 15.24
C SER A 39 -3.84 12.57 13.73
N ALA A 40 -3.74 13.84 13.33
CA ALA A 40 -3.73 14.21 11.91
C ALA A 40 -2.51 13.64 11.16
N ALA A 41 -1.34 13.60 11.81
CA ALA A 41 -0.16 12.97 11.22
C ALA A 41 -0.31 11.44 11.19
N LEU A 42 -0.89 10.83 12.23
CA LEU A 42 -1.15 9.39 12.27
C LEU A 42 -2.12 8.96 11.16
N GLU A 43 -3.16 9.76 10.91
CA GLU A 43 -4.13 9.52 9.83
C GLU A 43 -3.47 9.57 8.45
N LYS A 44 -2.59 10.56 8.20
CA LYS A 44 -1.78 10.64 6.97
C LYS A 44 -0.91 9.40 6.78
N LEU A 45 -0.26 8.93 7.85
CA LEU A 45 0.58 7.73 7.81
C LEU A 45 -0.26 6.47 7.55
N SER A 46 -1.46 6.38 8.15
CA SER A 46 -2.43 5.29 7.92
C SER A 46 -2.88 5.23 6.45
N ARG A 47 -3.25 6.38 5.86
CA ARG A 47 -3.60 6.47 4.43
C ARG A 47 -2.45 6.05 3.52
N MET A 48 -1.23 6.43 3.88
CA MET A 48 -0.05 6.02 3.13
C MET A 48 0.15 4.52 3.19
N TYR A 49 -0.02 3.90 4.36
CA TYR A 49 0.02 2.46 4.53
C TYR A 49 -1.07 1.79 3.67
N TRP A 50 -2.29 2.33 3.69
CA TRP A 50 -3.41 1.87 2.87
C TRP A 50 -3.08 1.86 1.37
N PHE A 51 -2.64 2.98 0.82
CA PHE A 51 -2.35 3.10 -0.62
C PHE A 51 -0.98 2.52 -1.04
N THR A 52 -0.25 1.87 -0.12
CA THR A 52 1.02 1.21 -0.43
C THR A 52 1.00 -0.26 -0.03
N ILE A 53 1.05 -0.57 1.27
CA ILE A 53 1.14 -1.95 1.74
C ILE A 53 -0.17 -2.71 1.52
N GLU A 54 -1.33 -2.07 1.69
CA GLU A 54 -2.63 -2.75 1.51
C GLU A 54 -3.09 -2.76 0.03
N PHE A 55 -3.06 -1.61 -0.65
CA PHE A 55 -3.61 -1.43 -2.00
C PHE A 55 -2.60 -0.81 -2.96
N GLY A 56 -1.36 -1.27 -2.88
CA GLY A 56 -0.28 -0.83 -3.77
C GLY A 56 -0.29 -1.51 -5.13
N ALA A 57 -0.09 -0.72 -6.18
CA ALA A 57 0.15 -1.18 -7.55
C ALA A 57 1.49 -0.67 -8.09
N LEU A 58 2.06 -1.40 -9.04
CA LEU A 58 3.27 -1.01 -9.75
C LEU A 58 3.25 -1.47 -11.21
N ARG A 59 4.13 -0.89 -12.02
CA ARG A 59 4.40 -1.34 -13.38
C ARG A 59 5.60 -2.28 -13.39
N GLU A 60 5.47 -3.39 -14.09
CA GLU A 60 6.54 -4.32 -14.39
C GLU A 60 6.42 -4.76 -15.85
N ASN A 61 7.47 -4.54 -16.64
CA ASN A 61 7.52 -4.89 -18.06
C ASN A 61 6.32 -4.35 -18.88
N GLY A 62 5.85 -3.14 -18.57
CA GLY A 62 4.73 -2.48 -19.24
C GLY A 62 3.34 -2.89 -18.72
N SER A 63 3.24 -3.94 -17.90
CA SER A 63 1.99 -4.37 -17.27
C SER A 63 1.85 -3.80 -15.87
N VAL A 64 0.62 -3.54 -15.44
CA VAL A 64 0.31 -3.18 -14.05
C VAL A 64 0.20 -4.47 -13.24
N LYS A 65 0.78 -4.47 -12.04
CA LYS A 65 0.74 -5.58 -11.09
C LYS A 65 0.41 -5.06 -9.70
N ALA A 66 -0.35 -5.84 -8.94
CA ALA A 66 -0.55 -5.61 -7.52
C ALA A 66 0.67 -6.08 -6.72
N TYR A 67 0.99 -5.33 -5.67
CA TYR A 67 1.82 -5.81 -4.56
C TYR A 67 1.15 -5.61 -3.20
N GLY A 68 0.07 -4.82 -3.16
CA GLY A 68 -0.73 -4.59 -1.97
C GLY A 68 -1.41 -5.86 -1.49
N THR A 69 -1.37 -6.11 -0.19
CA THR A 69 -1.89 -7.32 0.45
C THR A 69 -3.42 -7.46 0.32
N GLY A 70 -4.15 -6.35 0.43
CA GLY A 70 -5.58 -6.25 0.15
C GLY A 70 -5.93 -6.75 -1.24
N LEU A 71 -5.26 -6.21 -2.27
CA LEU A 71 -5.44 -6.63 -3.66
C LEU A 71 -5.09 -8.12 -3.85
N LEU A 72 -3.96 -8.57 -3.33
CA LEU A 72 -3.49 -9.96 -3.50
C LEU A 72 -4.39 -10.99 -2.81
N SER A 73 -5.13 -10.58 -1.78
CA SER A 73 -6.05 -11.45 -1.02
C SER A 73 -7.49 -11.45 -1.53
N SER A 74 -7.83 -10.57 -2.49
CA SER A 74 -9.18 -10.37 -2.99
C SER A 74 -9.21 -10.59 -4.50
N ALA A 75 -9.64 -11.78 -4.95
CA ALA A 75 -9.68 -12.09 -6.38
C ALA A 75 -10.53 -11.09 -7.18
N GLY A 76 -11.70 -10.69 -6.67
CA GLY A 76 -12.55 -9.71 -7.33
C GLY A 76 -11.92 -8.32 -7.40
N GLU A 77 -11.29 -7.86 -6.33
CA GLU A 77 -10.66 -6.53 -6.34
C GLU A 77 -9.36 -6.51 -7.16
N LEU A 78 -8.66 -7.65 -7.25
CA LEU A 78 -7.52 -7.82 -8.15
C LEU A 78 -7.93 -7.77 -9.64
N GLU A 79 -9.11 -8.27 -9.98
CA GLU A 79 -9.67 -8.12 -11.33
C GLU A 79 -10.06 -6.65 -11.57
N GLU A 80 -10.82 -6.06 -10.66
CA GLU A 80 -11.36 -4.69 -10.74
C GLU A 80 -10.29 -3.60 -10.65
N MET A 81 -9.07 -3.90 -10.19
CA MET A 81 -7.98 -2.91 -10.13
C MET A 81 -7.65 -2.27 -11.50
N HIS A 82 -8.01 -2.94 -12.60
CA HIS A 82 -7.80 -2.46 -13.97
C HIS A 82 -8.78 -1.35 -14.37
N GLU A 83 -9.93 -1.27 -13.69
CA GLU A 83 -10.94 -0.22 -13.86
C GLU A 83 -10.67 0.98 -12.94
N ALA A 84 -9.79 0.83 -11.95
CA ALA A 84 -9.41 1.90 -11.04
C ALA A 84 -8.62 3.01 -11.75
N GLU A 85 -8.78 4.26 -11.30
CA GLU A 85 -7.95 5.37 -11.74
C GLU A 85 -6.51 5.19 -11.23
N LEU A 86 -5.58 4.88 -12.14
CA LEU A 86 -4.17 4.73 -11.81
C LEU A 86 -3.47 6.09 -11.81
N ARG A 87 -3.21 6.62 -10.62
CA ARG A 87 -2.45 7.86 -10.42
C ARG A 87 -0.95 7.60 -10.29
N PRO A 88 -0.09 8.58 -10.62
CA PRO A 88 1.34 8.46 -10.36
C PRO A 88 1.62 8.21 -8.88
N PHE A 89 2.64 7.41 -8.58
CA PHE A 89 3.05 7.15 -7.20
C PHE A 89 3.58 8.42 -6.50
N ASP A 90 2.68 9.08 -5.77
CA ASP A 90 2.93 10.30 -5.00
C ASP A 90 2.47 10.08 -3.55
N LEU A 91 3.44 10.05 -2.63
CA LEU A 91 3.19 9.78 -1.22
C LEU A 91 2.43 10.90 -0.51
N TYR A 92 2.58 12.15 -0.96
CA TYR A 92 1.82 13.26 -0.41
C TYR A 92 0.36 13.17 -0.82
N ALA A 93 0.10 12.94 -2.11
CA ALA A 93 -1.25 12.74 -2.62
C ALA A 93 -1.91 11.52 -1.97
N ALA A 94 -1.20 10.40 -1.83
CA ALA A 94 -1.67 9.21 -1.14
C ALA A 94 -2.04 9.48 0.33
N SER A 95 -1.21 10.25 1.05
CA SER A 95 -1.47 10.63 2.44
C SER A 95 -2.70 11.53 2.64
N SER A 96 -3.14 12.20 1.56
CA SER A 96 -4.29 13.09 1.56
C SER A 96 -5.55 12.46 0.97
N GLN A 97 -5.44 11.31 0.30
CA GLN A 97 -6.55 10.62 -0.32
C GLN A 97 -7.41 9.91 0.74
N ALA A 98 -8.71 10.21 0.76
CA ALA A 98 -9.67 9.46 1.55
C ALA A 98 -10.00 8.13 0.86
N TYR A 99 -10.34 7.11 1.63
CA TYR A 99 -10.77 5.80 1.15
C TYR A 99 -11.95 5.30 1.97
N ASP A 100 -12.69 4.36 1.40
CA ASP A 100 -13.74 3.60 2.08
C ASP A 100 -13.35 2.11 2.00
N PRO A 101 -13.09 1.45 3.15
CA PRO A 101 -12.68 0.05 3.18
C PRO A 101 -13.82 -0.90 2.78
N THR A 102 -15.07 -0.42 2.65
CA THR A 102 -16.24 -1.25 2.31
C THR A 102 -16.48 -1.39 0.81
N HIS A 103 -15.74 -0.65 -0.01
CA HIS A 103 -15.86 -0.63 -1.47
C HIS A 103 -14.50 -0.90 -2.13
N PHE A 104 -14.53 -1.38 -3.37
CA PHE A 104 -13.31 -1.49 -4.17
C PHE A 104 -12.67 -0.14 -4.42
N GLN A 105 -11.34 -0.09 -4.45
CA GLN A 105 -10.61 1.16 -4.55
C GLN A 105 -10.82 1.82 -5.93
N PRO A 106 -11.47 3.00 -6.01
CA PRO A 106 -11.64 3.69 -7.29
C PRO A 106 -10.35 4.35 -7.78
N VAL A 107 -9.34 4.46 -6.92
CA VAL A 107 -8.05 5.10 -7.17
C VAL A 107 -6.95 4.22 -6.61
N LEU A 108 -5.90 3.98 -7.40
CA LEU A 108 -4.67 3.33 -6.96
C LEU A 108 -3.47 4.22 -7.32
N PHE A 109 -2.46 4.23 -6.45
CA PHE A 109 -1.20 4.93 -6.72
C PHE A 109 -0.21 3.93 -7.29
N CYS A 110 0.10 4.08 -8.58
CA CYS A 110 0.88 3.11 -9.34
C CYS A 110 2.32 3.57 -9.52
N ALA A 111 3.28 2.81 -8.98
CA ALA A 111 4.70 3.09 -9.12
C ALA A 111 5.27 2.56 -10.44
N ASP A 112 6.25 3.26 -11.01
CA ASP A 112 6.85 2.82 -12.29
C ASP A 112 7.69 1.54 -12.17
N SER A 113 8.11 1.19 -10.96
CA SER A 113 8.81 -0.07 -10.65
C SER A 113 8.79 -0.34 -9.15
N PHE A 114 9.06 -1.59 -8.77
CA PHE A 114 9.27 -1.97 -7.37
C PHE A 114 10.43 -1.18 -6.73
N GLU A 115 11.53 -0.97 -7.45
CA GLU A 115 12.69 -0.23 -6.94
C GLU A 115 12.32 1.21 -6.59
N LYS A 116 11.63 1.91 -7.50
CA LYS A 116 11.21 3.29 -7.29
C LYS A 116 10.24 3.40 -6.12
N MET A 117 9.25 2.49 -6.05
CA MET A 117 8.32 2.39 -4.93
C MET A 117 9.06 2.26 -3.60
N TYR A 118 9.94 1.25 -3.50
CA TYR A 118 10.66 0.96 -2.27
C TYR A 118 11.54 2.13 -1.84
N GLN A 119 12.35 2.72 -2.74
CA GLN A 119 13.27 3.80 -2.36
C GLN A 119 12.52 5.05 -1.92
N MET A 120 11.47 5.43 -2.65
CA MET A 120 10.66 6.60 -2.30
C MET A 120 9.98 6.41 -0.93
N LEU A 121 9.30 5.28 -0.74
CA LEU A 121 8.59 5.00 0.51
C LEU A 121 9.56 4.85 1.68
N ARG A 122 10.67 4.14 1.50
CA ARG A 122 11.72 3.99 2.52
C ARG A 122 12.27 5.35 2.95
N ASN A 123 12.70 6.17 2.00
CA ASN A 123 13.29 7.47 2.30
C ASN A 123 12.28 8.37 3.02
N TYR A 124 11.03 8.37 2.56
CA TYR A 124 9.95 9.10 3.21
C TYR A 124 9.73 8.66 4.65
N LEU A 125 9.64 7.35 4.91
CA LEU A 125 9.43 6.79 6.25
C LEU A 125 10.63 6.97 7.18
N VAL A 126 11.85 7.02 6.65
CA VAL A 126 13.05 7.34 7.43
C VAL A 126 13.05 8.81 7.85
N SER A 127 12.59 9.71 6.96
CA SER A 127 12.49 11.15 7.23
C SER A 127 11.19 11.60 7.90
N TRP A 128 10.26 10.68 8.19
CA TRP A 128 8.97 10.98 8.82
C TRP A 128 9.12 11.50 10.25
#